data_AF-A0A6L3ET61-F1
#
_entry.id   AF-A0A6L3ET61-F1
#
_cell.length_a   1.000
_cell.length_b   1.000
_cell.length_c   1.000
_cell.angle_alpha   90.00
_cell.angle_beta   90.00
_cell.angle_gamma   90.00
#
_symmetry.space_group_name_H-M   'P 1'
#
loop_
_entity.id
_entity.type
_entity.pdbx_description
1 polymer ?
#
loop_
_entity_poly.entity_id
_entity_poly.type
_entity_poly.pdbx_seq_one_letter_code
_entity_poly.pdbx_strand_id
1 'polypeptide(L)'
;MTYETASLRKFIIEFFSAQELSELLFDYFRDVHNDITPRMPKSDQIQMLLEYAVHHEKMEHLLSAIAQEKPGKYRRDLFIQDYENKTSPTVTTIQRNLNQIFISHAHQDAEFAHKLADDLKVRGFDIWIAPDSIQPGEKWVAAISRGLDESGIFIVVLTPDAVNSRWVKGETDVAIEMEANGEIVFLPLHLKSCRPPAMWRSYQRIPFYTDFDAGFSQLLASLDPEKQSQPSAPKPEPPAPKTQPALIELAEHRSPRIELPLDRIIWPKDGKEMVLVPAGEFYFGRNNEKEFLESFWIDRWPVTNEEYEKFITSKGYSPPDHWRGQPRNVLRKIANHPVVMISWYDAQSYAEWSGKLLPSQKHWEKAARGTDSRQYPWGNDMPTEKNCNYARHMGGTTIIGAYSPYGDSPYGCFDMSGNVWEWTSNKGENAWERVTKGGSCFSLRIEIRECFEFNSKRVSAQVGFRLMSPV
;
A
#
# COMPACT_ATOMS: atom_id res chain seq x y z
N MET A 1 -25.42 29.72 -5.84
CA MET A 1 -26.63 28.88 -5.82
C MET A 1 -26.80 28.38 -4.39
N THR A 2 -27.86 28.77 -3.69
CA THR A 2 -28.17 28.22 -2.38
C THR A 2 -28.73 26.81 -2.57
N TYR A 3 -27.85 25.81 -2.43
CA TYR A 3 -28.27 24.41 -2.47
C TYR A 3 -29.09 24.12 -1.22
N GLU A 4 -30.27 23.55 -1.40
CA GLU A 4 -31.05 23.10 -0.26
C GLU A 4 -30.41 21.82 0.26
N THR A 5 -29.61 21.92 1.33
CA THR A 5 -28.97 20.79 2.01
C THR A 5 -29.98 19.69 2.36
N ALA A 6 -31.26 20.04 2.54
CA ALA A 6 -32.38 19.12 2.68
C ALA A 6 -32.57 18.18 1.47
N SER A 7 -32.50 18.71 0.24
CA SER A 7 -32.64 17.94 -0.99
C SER A 7 -31.44 17.01 -1.20
N LEU A 8 -30.23 17.48 -0.92
CA LEU A 8 -29.02 16.67 -0.98
C LEU A 8 -29.01 15.56 0.09
N ARG A 9 -29.43 15.88 1.31
CA ARG A 9 -29.61 14.90 2.40
C ARG A 9 -30.57 13.79 1.99
N LYS A 10 -31.74 14.16 1.46
CA LYS A 10 -32.75 13.20 0.98
C LYS A 10 -32.18 12.30 -0.12
N PHE A 11 -31.48 12.90 -1.09
CA PHE A 11 -30.83 12.16 -2.16
C PHE A 11 -29.81 11.12 -1.64
N ILE A 12 -28.91 11.51 -0.73
CA ILE A 12 -27.89 10.60 -0.19
C ILE A 12 -28.55 9.49 0.64
N ILE A 13 -29.59 9.80 1.42
CA ILE A 13 -30.37 8.80 2.16
C ILE A 13 -30.98 7.77 1.22
N GLU A 14 -31.53 8.20 0.09
CA GLU A 14 -32.26 7.35 -0.86
C GLU A 14 -31.34 6.50 -1.74
N PHE A 15 -30.21 7.05 -2.21
CA PHE A 15 -29.43 6.45 -3.30
C PHE A 15 -28.05 5.90 -2.94
N PHE A 16 -27.57 6.12 -1.72
CA PHE A 16 -26.35 5.48 -1.22
C PHE A 16 -26.72 4.40 -0.21
N SER A 17 -26.16 3.20 -0.29
CA SER A 17 -26.21 2.25 0.83
C SER A 17 -25.35 2.74 2.00
N ALA A 18 -25.41 2.09 3.17
CA ALA A 18 -24.51 2.41 4.28
C ALA A 18 -23.03 2.16 3.90
N GLN A 19 -22.77 1.11 3.12
CA GLN A 19 -21.44 0.80 2.60
C GLN A 19 -20.98 1.82 1.56
N GLU A 20 -21.85 2.16 0.59
CA GLU A 20 -21.50 3.15 -0.45
C GLU A 20 -21.27 4.55 0.16
N LEU A 21 -22.00 4.90 1.23
CA LEU A 21 -21.73 6.13 1.98
C LEU A 21 -20.36 6.05 2.69
N SER A 22 -20.04 4.92 3.31
CA SER A 22 -18.73 4.70 3.93
C SER A 22 -17.59 4.82 2.91
N GLU A 23 -17.76 4.26 1.71
CA GLU A 23 -16.80 4.34 0.61
C GLU A 23 -16.66 5.78 0.08
N LEU A 24 -17.77 6.49 -0.13
CA LEU A 24 -17.76 7.91 -0.52
C LEU A 24 -17.00 8.77 0.51
N LEU A 25 -17.26 8.55 1.79
CA LEU A 25 -16.58 9.28 2.86
C LEU A 25 -15.09 8.91 2.90
N PHE A 26 -14.76 7.63 2.76
CA PHE A 26 -13.37 7.17 2.73
C PHE A 26 -12.58 7.74 1.55
N ASP A 27 -13.21 7.82 0.37
CA ASP A 27 -12.58 8.24 -0.87
C ASP A 27 -12.49 9.76 -1.04
N TYR A 28 -13.45 10.54 -0.52
CA TYR A 28 -13.54 11.98 -0.79
C TYR A 28 -13.55 12.86 0.47
N PHE A 29 -14.04 12.36 1.62
CA PHE A 29 -14.24 13.13 2.87
C PHE A 29 -13.63 12.41 4.07
N ARG A 30 -12.32 12.16 4.00
CA ARG A 30 -11.65 11.24 4.92
C ARG A 30 -11.59 11.73 6.37
N ASP A 31 -11.63 13.04 6.59
CA ASP A 31 -11.78 13.63 7.93
C ASP A 31 -13.12 13.20 8.56
N VAL A 32 -14.23 13.38 7.81
CA VAL A 32 -15.57 12.96 8.24
C VAL A 32 -15.61 11.44 8.46
N HIS A 33 -14.97 10.66 7.58
CA HIS A 33 -14.89 9.21 7.75
C HIS A 33 -14.22 8.79 9.06
N ASN A 34 -13.16 9.49 9.49
CA ASN A 34 -12.43 9.15 10.72
C ASN A 34 -13.23 9.44 11.99
N ASP A 35 -14.14 10.40 11.94
CA ASP A 35 -15.00 10.77 13.07
C ASP A 35 -16.25 9.89 13.20
N ILE A 36 -16.51 9.02 12.21
CA ILE A 36 -17.64 8.09 12.24
C ILE A 36 -17.35 6.89 13.13
N THR A 37 -18.30 6.59 14.02
CA THR A 37 -18.23 5.39 14.87
C THR A 37 -19.04 4.23 14.27
N PRO A 38 -18.68 2.96 14.55
CA PRO A 38 -19.36 1.79 13.96
C PRO A 38 -20.86 1.67 14.27
N ARG A 39 -21.37 2.41 15.26
CA ARG A 39 -22.79 2.42 15.65
C ARG A 39 -23.55 3.67 15.20
N MET A 40 -22.87 4.61 14.52
CA MET A 40 -23.46 5.87 14.12
C MET A 40 -24.54 5.65 13.03
N PRO A 41 -25.79 6.10 13.24
CA PRO A 41 -26.83 5.99 12.23
C PRO A 41 -26.45 6.70 10.92
N LYS A 42 -26.82 6.10 9.78
CA LYS A 42 -26.57 6.66 8.45
C LYS A 42 -27.06 8.12 8.30
N SER A 43 -28.21 8.46 8.89
CA SER A 43 -28.73 9.84 8.87
C SER A 43 -27.76 10.83 9.52
N ASP A 44 -27.10 10.42 10.61
CA ASP A 44 -26.22 11.29 11.39
C ASP A 44 -24.87 11.44 10.68
N GLN A 45 -24.38 10.37 10.05
CA GLN A 45 -23.19 10.43 9.17
C GLN A 45 -23.40 11.41 8.01
N ILE A 46 -24.58 11.41 7.38
CA ILE A 46 -24.93 12.34 6.29
C ILE A 46 -25.03 13.77 6.82
N GLN A 47 -25.59 13.95 8.02
CA GLN A 47 -25.67 15.28 8.64
C GLN A 47 -24.27 15.84 8.90
N MET A 48 -23.36 15.04 9.47
CA MET A 48 -21.96 15.41 9.67
C MET A 48 -21.26 15.77 8.36
N LEU A 49 -21.46 14.97 7.31
CA LEU A 49 -20.89 15.26 5.99
C LEU A 49 -21.36 16.61 5.44
N LEU A 50 -22.66 16.90 5.54
CA LEU A 50 -23.23 18.15 5.04
C LEU A 50 -22.76 19.35 5.86
N GLU A 51 -22.70 19.23 7.19
CA GLU A 51 -22.17 20.26 8.08
C GLU A 51 -20.71 20.54 7.78
N TYR A 52 -19.89 19.49 7.63
CA TYR A 52 -18.49 19.61 7.23
C TYR A 52 -18.36 20.31 5.86
N ALA A 53 -19.13 19.87 4.86
CA ALA A 53 -19.05 20.44 3.52
C ALA A 53 -19.47 21.92 3.47
N VAL A 54 -20.40 22.34 4.32
CA VAL A 54 -20.76 23.76 4.47
C VAL A 54 -19.67 24.53 5.21
N HIS A 55 -19.24 24.04 6.37
CA HIS A 55 -18.30 24.73 7.25
C HIS A 55 -16.92 24.93 6.61
N HIS A 56 -16.47 23.95 5.81
CA HIS A 56 -15.15 23.97 5.15
C HIS A 56 -15.23 24.38 3.67
N GLU A 57 -16.36 24.95 3.22
CA GLU A 57 -16.57 25.37 1.83
C GLU A 57 -16.36 24.25 0.78
N LYS A 58 -16.58 22.98 1.16
CA LYS A 58 -16.41 21.78 0.31
C LYS A 58 -17.70 21.31 -0.36
N MET A 59 -18.74 22.16 -0.44
CA MET A 59 -20.02 21.79 -1.05
C MET A 59 -19.88 21.39 -2.54
N GLU A 60 -19.04 22.09 -3.30
CA GLU A 60 -18.79 21.75 -4.71
C GLU A 60 -18.07 20.41 -4.86
N HIS A 61 -17.13 20.12 -3.96
CA HIS A 61 -16.45 18.83 -3.94
C HIS A 61 -17.43 17.68 -3.65
N LEU A 62 -18.37 17.90 -2.73
CA LEU A 62 -19.41 16.91 -2.38
C LEU A 62 -20.34 16.63 -3.56
N LEU A 63 -20.82 17.69 -4.22
CA LEU A 63 -21.65 17.56 -5.41
C LEU A 63 -20.91 16.84 -6.54
N SER A 64 -19.64 17.15 -6.75
CA SER A 64 -18.80 16.50 -7.76
C SER A 64 -18.58 15.01 -7.45
N ALA A 65 -18.27 14.66 -6.20
CA ALA A 65 -18.11 13.28 -5.77
C ALA A 65 -19.41 12.48 -5.96
N ILE A 66 -20.56 13.05 -5.56
CA ILE A 66 -21.87 12.42 -5.74
C ILE A 66 -22.20 12.25 -7.23
N ALA A 67 -21.89 13.23 -8.07
CA ALA A 67 -22.08 13.16 -9.51
C ALA A 67 -21.24 12.06 -10.15
N GLN A 68 -20.01 11.83 -9.68
CA GLN A 68 -19.14 10.77 -10.16
C GLN A 68 -19.59 9.38 -9.72
N GLU A 69 -20.00 9.21 -8.45
CA GLU A 69 -20.40 7.92 -7.91
C GLU A 69 -21.82 7.51 -8.34
N LYS A 70 -22.73 8.48 -8.58
CA LYS A 70 -24.14 8.24 -8.98
C LYS A 70 -24.59 9.09 -10.18
N PRO A 71 -23.90 9.03 -11.34
CA PRO A 71 -24.10 9.97 -12.46
C PRO A 71 -25.53 9.95 -13.03
N GLY A 72 -26.13 8.77 -13.16
CA GLY A 72 -27.48 8.62 -13.73
C GLY A 72 -28.63 9.00 -12.79
N LYS A 73 -28.37 9.11 -11.48
CA LYS A 73 -29.36 9.51 -10.46
C LYS A 73 -29.22 10.99 -10.13
N TYR A 74 -27.98 11.46 -10.01
CA TYR A 74 -27.65 12.87 -9.82
C TYR A 74 -28.31 13.76 -10.88
N ARG A 75 -28.17 13.42 -12.18
CA ARG A 75 -28.79 14.20 -13.27
C ARG A 75 -30.33 14.21 -13.25
N ARG A 76 -30.96 13.15 -12.76
CA ARG A 76 -32.43 13.00 -12.78
C ARG A 76 -33.10 13.66 -11.57
N ASP A 77 -32.53 13.49 -10.39
CA ASP A 77 -33.22 13.76 -9.13
C ASP A 77 -32.73 15.04 -8.43
N LEU A 78 -31.54 15.58 -8.80
CA LEU A 78 -31.01 16.83 -8.26
C LEU A 78 -31.10 18.02 -9.24
N PHE A 79 -31.57 17.82 -10.48
CA PHE A 79 -31.80 18.85 -11.52
C PHE A 79 -30.71 19.94 -11.60
N ILE A 80 -29.45 19.54 -11.75
CA ILE A 80 -28.33 20.46 -11.99
C ILE A 80 -28.02 20.44 -13.49
N GLN A 81 -28.22 21.57 -14.18
CA GLN A 81 -27.78 21.78 -15.56
C GLN A 81 -26.24 21.82 -15.61
N ASP A 82 -25.69 20.98 -16.47
CA ASP A 82 -24.32 20.96 -16.99
C ASP A 82 -23.18 21.08 -15.96
N TYR A 83 -22.94 20.00 -15.22
CA TYR A 83 -21.55 19.61 -14.95
C TYR A 83 -21.07 18.85 -16.19
N GLU A 84 -20.54 19.57 -17.17
CA GLU A 84 -19.78 18.95 -18.25
C GLU A 84 -18.67 18.13 -17.59
N ASN A 85 -18.53 16.87 -17.99
CA ASN A 85 -17.40 16.04 -17.63
C ASN A 85 -16.11 16.81 -17.99
N LYS A 86 -15.52 17.52 -17.02
CA LYS A 86 -14.09 17.82 -17.06
C LYS A 86 -13.41 16.46 -16.95
N THR A 87 -13.18 15.87 -18.12
CA THR A 87 -12.36 14.68 -18.31
C THR A 87 -11.16 14.76 -17.39
N SER A 88 -10.93 13.70 -16.62
CA SER A 88 -9.66 13.51 -15.92
C SER A 88 -8.53 13.87 -16.88
N PRO A 89 -7.59 14.73 -16.48
CA PRO A 89 -6.53 15.16 -17.37
C PRO A 89 -5.88 13.91 -17.95
N THR A 90 -5.78 13.89 -19.28
CA THR A 90 -4.98 12.91 -19.99
C THR A 90 -3.60 12.92 -19.35
N VAL A 91 -3.01 11.73 -19.13
CA VAL A 91 -1.67 11.58 -18.55
C VAL A 91 -0.65 12.28 -19.47
N THR A 92 -0.54 13.60 -19.31
CA THR A 92 0.62 14.38 -19.69
C THR A 92 1.70 14.01 -18.69
N THR A 93 2.89 13.73 -19.18
CA THR A 93 4.11 13.52 -18.40
C THR A 93 4.14 14.54 -17.26
N ILE A 94 3.94 14.11 -16.01
CA ILE A 94 3.92 15.01 -14.86
C ILE A 94 5.32 15.64 -14.77
N GLN A 95 5.40 16.94 -15.01
CA GLN A 95 6.64 17.69 -14.88
C GLN A 95 6.66 18.31 -13.48
N ARG A 96 7.57 17.84 -12.62
CA ARG A 96 7.69 18.27 -11.23
C ARG A 96 8.07 19.75 -11.12
N ASN A 97 7.37 20.50 -10.27
CA ASN A 97 7.65 21.89 -9.96
C ASN A 97 8.61 21.96 -8.77
N LEU A 98 9.86 22.32 -9.02
CA LEU A 98 10.89 22.45 -7.99
C LEU A 98 10.58 23.50 -6.92
N ASN A 99 9.68 24.44 -7.21
CA ASN A 99 9.25 25.50 -6.29
C ASN A 99 7.93 25.16 -5.56
N GLN A 100 7.34 24.00 -5.83
CA GLN A 100 6.15 23.53 -5.14
C GLN A 100 6.51 22.72 -3.89
N ILE A 101 5.89 23.09 -2.77
CA ILE A 101 6.08 22.48 -1.46
C ILE A 101 4.84 21.68 -1.08
N PHE A 102 5.03 20.38 -0.88
CA PHE A 102 4.06 19.51 -0.23
C PHE A 102 4.22 19.60 1.30
N ILE A 103 3.16 19.95 2.03
CA ILE A 103 3.19 20.02 3.50
C ILE A 103 2.37 18.87 4.10
N SER A 104 3.07 17.88 4.64
CA SER A 104 2.48 16.76 5.38
C SER A 104 2.37 17.06 6.87
N HIS A 105 1.17 16.91 7.42
CA HIS A 105 0.87 17.20 8.83
C HIS A 105 -0.29 16.32 9.34
N ALA A 106 -0.39 16.15 10.66
CA ALA A 106 -1.59 15.57 11.26
C ALA A 106 -2.71 16.60 11.36
N HIS A 107 -3.96 16.16 11.36
CA HIS A 107 -5.13 17.03 11.51
C HIS A 107 -5.04 17.94 12.75
N GLN A 108 -4.49 17.43 13.85
CA GLN A 108 -4.26 18.17 15.10
C GLN A 108 -3.24 19.31 14.98
N ASP A 109 -2.45 19.34 13.92
CA ASP A 109 -1.41 20.33 13.65
C ASP A 109 -1.79 21.29 12.50
N ALA A 110 -3.05 21.25 12.04
CA ALA A 110 -3.53 22.02 10.89
C ALA A 110 -3.32 23.53 11.05
N GLU A 111 -3.61 24.11 12.22
CA GLU A 111 -3.43 25.55 12.47
C GLU A 111 -2.00 26.01 12.18
N PHE A 112 -1.01 25.24 12.64
CA PHE A 112 0.41 25.51 12.37
C PHE A 112 0.74 25.32 10.88
N ALA A 113 0.28 24.22 10.28
CA ALA A 113 0.58 23.88 8.90
C ALA A 113 0.02 24.91 7.90
N HIS A 114 -1.21 25.40 8.13
CA HIS A 114 -1.82 26.44 7.30
C HIS A 114 -1.16 27.80 7.51
N LYS A 115 -0.81 28.19 8.75
CA LYS A 115 0.00 29.41 8.97
C LYS A 115 1.33 29.35 8.21
N LEU A 116 2.03 28.22 8.31
CA LEU A 116 3.28 28.00 7.58
C LEU A 116 3.07 28.07 6.07
N ALA A 117 2.00 27.45 5.55
CA ALA A 117 1.63 27.50 4.14
C ALA A 117 1.43 28.95 3.67
N ASP A 118 0.69 29.77 4.42
CA ASP A 118 0.43 31.16 4.05
C ASP A 118 1.70 32.01 4.06
N ASP A 119 2.56 31.84 5.08
CA ASP A 119 3.85 32.53 5.16
C ASP A 119 4.78 32.11 3.99
N LEU A 120 4.78 30.84 3.57
CA LEU A 120 5.54 30.37 2.40
C LEU A 120 4.96 30.88 1.07
N LYS A 121 3.63 30.97 0.92
CA LYS A 121 2.98 31.59 -0.26
C LYS A 121 3.41 33.04 -0.43
N VAL A 122 3.48 33.81 0.66
CA VAL A 122 3.97 35.21 0.62
C VAL A 122 5.41 35.30 0.12
N ARG A 123 6.20 34.24 0.28
CA ARG A 123 7.58 34.13 -0.24
C ARG A 123 7.66 33.59 -1.67
N GLY A 124 6.53 33.31 -2.31
CA GLY A 124 6.45 32.91 -3.71
C GLY A 124 6.55 31.40 -3.95
N PHE A 125 6.37 30.57 -2.92
CA PHE A 125 6.28 29.11 -3.10
C PHE A 125 4.86 28.68 -3.47
N ASP A 126 4.75 27.69 -4.35
CA ASP A 126 3.48 27.02 -4.63
C ASP A 126 3.23 25.99 -3.53
N ILE A 127 2.06 25.99 -2.90
CA ILE A 127 1.80 25.08 -1.76
C ILE A 127 0.80 24.00 -2.14
N TRP A 128 1.19 22.76 -1.89
CA TRP A 128 0.31 21.61 -1.82
C TRP A 128 0.08 21.23 -0.35
N ILE A 129 -1.17 21.33 0.13
CA ILE A 129 -1.56 20.95 1.49
C ILE A 129 -3.00 20.42 1.47
N ALA A 130 -3.24 19.27 2.09
CA ALA A 130 -4.59 18.73 2.25
C ALA A 130 -5.31 19.44 3.42
N PRO A 131 -6.64 19.69 3.32
CA PRO A 131 -7.52 19.39 2.19
C PRO A 131 -7.60 20.49 1.11
N ASP A 132 -6.85 21.59 1.24
CA ASP A 132 -6.98 22.79 0.37
C ASP A 132 -6.63 22.53 -1.09
N SER A 133 -5.63 21.69 -1.36
CA SER A 133 -5.11 21.42 -2.71
C SER A 133 -5.82 20.28 -3.47
N ILE A 134 -6.90 19.73 -2.89
CA ILE A 134 -7.71 18.66 -3.49
C ILE A 134 -8.75 19.26 -4.43
N GLN A 135 -8.78 18.82 -5.70
CA GLN A 135 -9.72 19.35 -6.68
C GLN A 135 -11.16 18.85 -6.43
N PRO A 136 -12.21 19.60 -6.84
CA PRO A 136 -13.60 19.15 -6.73
C PRO A 136 -13.84 17.77 -7.36
N GLY A 137 -14.32 16.80 -6.57
CA GLY A 137 -14.57 15.43 -7.02
C GLY A 137 -13.31 14.60 -7.25
N GLU A 138 -12.13 15.04 -6.82
CA GLU A 138 -10.93 14.22 -6.85
C GLU A 138 -10.88 13.27 -5.65
N LYS A 139 -10.60 11.98 -5.89
CA LYS A 139 -10.41 11.02 -4.80
C LYS A 139 -9.15 11.39 -4.00
N TRP A 140 -9.25 11.36 -2.68
CA TRP A 140 -8.21 11.73 -1.73
C TRP A 140 -6.85 11.09 -2.05
N VAL A 141 -6.84 9.78 -2.29
CA VAL A 141 -5.59 9.04 -2.60
C VAL A 141 -4.96 9.50 -3.91
N ALA A 142 -5.78 9.81 -4.92
CA ALA A 142 -5.29 10.33 -6.20
C ALA A 142 -4.73 11.74 -6.04
N ALA A 143 -5.41 12.60 -5.27
CA ALA A 143 -4.96 13.97 -4.99
C ALA A 143 -3.61 13.99 -4.28
N ILE A 144 -3.43 13.16 -3.26
CA ILE A 144 -2.18 13.04 -2.50
C ILE A 144 -1.05 12.55 -3.39
N SER A 145 -1.31 11.52 -4.21
CA SER A 145 -0.33 10.99 -5.17
C SER A 145 0.10 12.08 -6.17
N ARG A 146 -0.87 12.81 -6.72
CA ARG A 146 -0.62 13.94 -7.63
C ARG A 146 0.21 15.03 -6.94
N GLY A 147 -0.13 15.38 -5.70
CA GLY A 147 0.62 16.37 -4.93
C GLY A 147 2.09 15.99 -4.75
N LEU A 148 2.37 14.71 -4.44
CA LEU A 148 3.73 14.18 -4.34
C LEU A 148 4.46 14.19 -5.69
N ASP A 149 3.78 13.77 -6.77
CA ASP A 149 4.37 13.73 -8.11
C ASP A 149 4.72 15.12 -8.66
N GLU A 150 3.88 16.12 -8.36
CA GLU A 150 4.01 17.51 -8.80
C GLU A 150 5.01 18.32 -7.95
N SER A 151 5.20 17.99 -6.67
CA SER A 151 5.99 18.79 -5.73
C SER A 151 7.48 18.47 -5.76
N GLY A 152 8.33 19.49 -5.79
CA GLY A 152 9.79 19.37 -5.70
C GLY A 152 10.36 19.48 -4.30
N ILE A 153 9.56 19.89 -3.33
CA ILE A 153 9.94 19.98 -1.91
C ILE A 153 8.86 19.29 -1.08
N PHE A 154 9.27 18.53 -0.08
CA PHE A 154 8.40 17.90 0.90
C PHE A 154 8.77 18.34 2.31
N ILE A 155 7.79 18.91 3.00
CA ILE A 155 7.88 19.32 4.39
C ILE A 155 7.02 18.38 5.22
N VAL A 156 7.58 17.82 6.29
CA VAL A 156 6.81 17.10 7.32
C VAL A 156 6.84 17.83 8.65
N VAL A 157 5.67 18.08 9.23
CA VAL A 157 5.53 18.66 10.58
C VAL A 157 5.62 17.53 11.60
N LEU A 158 6.71 17.48 12.36
CA LEU A 158 6.97 16.43 13.36
C LEU A 158 6.37 16.77 14.73
N THR A 159 5.35 16.00 15.07
CA THR A 159 4.67 15.96 16.38
C THR A 159 4.33 14.51 16.75
N PRO A 160 3.93 14.21 18.01
CA PRO A 160 3.41 12.90 18.36
C PRO A 160 2.23 12.44 17.48
N ASP A 161 1.32 13.35 17.13
CA ASP A 161 0.15 13.06 16.30
C ASP A 161 0.57 12.74 14.86
N ALA A 162 1.48 13.51 14.29
CA ALA A 162 2.05 13.27 12.97
C ALA A 162 2.82 11.94 12.89
N VAL A 163 3.65 11.65 13.90
CA VAL A 163 4.40 10.39 13.99
C VAL A 163 3.50 9.19 14.27
N ASN A 164 2.26 9.37 14.73
CA ASN A 164 1.29 8.29 14.89
C ASN A 164 0.29 8.21 13.72
N SER A 165 0.16 9.27 12.93
CA SER A 165 -0.69 9.32 11.74
C SER A 165 -0.18 8.36 10.67
N ARG A 166 -1.03 7.42 10.25
CA ARG A 166 -0.73 6.50 9.14
C ARG A 166 -0.53 7.24 7.82
N TRP A 167 -1.19 8.38 7.65
CA TRP A 167 -1.13 9.17 6.42
C TRP A 167 0.17 9.95 6.31
N VAL A 168 0.52 10.69 7.37
CA VAL A 168 1.82 11.35 7.44
C VAL A 168 2.94 10.34 7.24
N LYS A 169 2.82 9.14 7.81
CA LYS A 169 3.79 8.07 7.54
C LYS A 169 3.89 7.69 6.07
N GLY A 170 2.75 7.38 5.45
CA GLY A 170 2.72 6.98 4.04
C GLY A 170 3.28 8.04 3.10
N GLU A 171 2.91 9.31 3.30
CA GLU A 171 3.41 10.44 2.51
C GLU A 171 4.91 10.67 2.74
N THR A 172 5.34 10.64 4.00
CA THR A 172 6.74 10.89 4.40
C THR A 172 7.66 9.78 3.92
N ASP A 173 7.23 8.52 3.97
CA ASP A 173 8.03 7.40 3.49
C ASP A 173 8.23 7.45 1.96
N VAL A 174 7.19 7.83 1.21
CA VAL A 174 7.29 8.08 -0.24
C VAL A 174 8.22 9.26 -0.54
N ALA A 175 8.11 10.36 0.21
CA ALA A 175 8.97 11.52 0.02
C ALA A 175 10.45 11.23 0.33
N ILE A 176 10.74 10.40 1.34
CA ILE A 176 12.10 9.95 1.66
C ILE A 176 12.69 9.09 0.53
N GLU A 177 11.88 8.22 -0.09
CA GLU A 177 12.31 7.45 -1.27
C GLU A 177 12.64 8.37 -2.45
N MET A 178 11.76 9.33 -2.73
CA MET A 178 11.97 10.33 -3.79
C MET A 178 13.21 11.21 -3.51
N GLU A 179 13.51 11.51 -2.25
CA GLU A 179 14.70 12.28 -1.88
C GLU A 179 15.98 11.45 -2.05
N ALA A 180 15.95 10.17 -1.70
CA ALA A 180 17.06 9.25 -1.92
C ALA A 180 17.43 9.12 -3.42
N ASN A 181 16.45 9.28 -4.31
CA ASN A 181 16.63 9.31 -5.76
C ASN A 181 17.01 10.71 -6.31
N GLY A 182 17.09 11.72 -5.45
CA GLY A 182 17.40 13.10 -5.83
C GLY A 182 16.25 13.83 -6.53
N GLU A 183 15.02 13.35 -6.37
CA GLU A 183 13.85 13.89 -7.07
C GLU A 183 13.10 14.96 -6.25
N ILE A 184 13.16 14.90 -4.92
CA ILE A 184 12.49 15.86 -4.02
C ILE A 184 13.43 16.28 -2.89
N VAL A 185 13.28 17.49 -2.37
CA VAL A 185 13.98 17.95 -1.17
C VAL A 185 13.14 17.62 0.05
N PHE A 186 13.67 16.85 1.01
CA PHE A 186 12.96 16.44 2.22
C PHE A 186 13.37 17.28 3.45
N LEU A 187 12.40 17.95 4.08
CA LEU A 187 12.62 18.88 5.19
C LEU A 187 11.72 18.57 6.39
N PRO A 188 12.24 17.91 7.45
CA PRO A 188 11.49 17.68 8.67
C PRO A 188 11.52 18.87 9.62
N LEU A 189 10.33 19.36 10.02
CA LEU A 189 10.16 20.44 10.99
C LEU A 189 9.84 19.87 12.37
N HIS A 190 10.69 20.14 13.36
CA HIS A 190 10.48 19.66 14.73
C HIS A 190 9.63 20.66 15.52
N LEU A 191 8.32 20.39 15.59
CA LEU A 191 7.37 21.25 16.30
C LEU A 191 7.11 20.80 17.74
N LYS A 192 6.95 19.49 17.98
CA LYS A 192 6.75 18.91 19.32
C LYS A 192 7.67 17.72 19.52
N SER A 193 8.13 17.50 20.76
CA SER A 193 8.97 16.35 21.11
C SER A 193 8.28 15.05 20.74
N CYS A 194 8.93 14.26 19.89
CA CYS A 194 8.42 12.99 19.39
C CYS A 194 9.57 12.04 19.02
N ARG A 195 9.25 10.77 18.79
CA ARG A 195 10.20 9.75 18.34
C ARG A 195 9.83 9.23 16.94
N PRO A 196 10.26 9.90 15.87
CA PRO A 196 10.02 9.45 14.50
C PRO A 196 10.64 8.08 14.18
N PRO A 197 10.13 7.37 13.16
CA PRO A 197 10.74 6.18 12.57
C PRO A 197 12.23 6.38 12.27
N ALA A 198 13.00 5.28 12.27
CA ALA A 198 14.46 5.33 12.14
C ALA A 198 14.94 6.12 10.92
N MET A 199 14.31 5.91 9.76
CA MET A 199 14.67 6.57 8.50
C MET A 199 14.47 8.09 8.55
N TRP A 200 13.55 8.61 9.36
CA TRP A 200 13.31 10.05 9.45
C TRP A 200 14.35 10.72 10.37
N ARG A 201 15.03 9.92 11.20
CA ARG A 201 16.04 10.41 12.17
C ARG A 201 17.40 10.70 11.54
N SER A 202 17.65 10.25 10.30
CA SER A 202 18.89 10.57 9.58
C SER A 202 18.90 11.98 9.00
N TYR A 203 17.76 12.66 8.95
CA TYR A 203 17.63 14.01 8.41
C TYR A 203 17.79 15.06 9.50
N GLN A 204 18.48 16.15 9.16
CA GLN A 204 18.57 17.33 10.03
C GLN A 204 17.18 17.96 10.16
N ARG A 205 16.78 18.24 11.41
CA ARG A 205 15.47 18.81 11.70
C ARG A 205 15.56 20.30 11.94
N ILE A 206 14.58 21.03 11.43
CA ILE A 206 14.48 22.46 11.63
C ILE A 206 13.63 22.69 12.90
N PRO A 207 14.18 23.31 13.96
CA PRO A 207 13.46 23.52 15.21
C PRO A 207 12.37 24.57 15.04
N PHE A 208 11.13 24.21 15.35
CA PHE A 208 9.97 25.09 15.45
C PHE A 208 9.34 25.08 16.86
N TYR A 209 9.93 24.34 17.81
CA TYR A 209 9.43 24.21 19.19
C TYR A 209 9.81 25.37 20.12
N THR A 210 10.64 26.33 19.67
CA THR A 210 11.09 27.48 20.48
C THR A 210 10.47 28.79 20.03
N ASP A 211 10.64 29.14 18.76
CA ASP A 211 10.24 30.43 18.17
C ASP A 211 9.92 30.25 16.69
N PHE A 212 8.77 30.78 16.25
CA PHE A 212 8.30 30.59 14.88
C PHE A 212 9.18 31.33 13.88
N ASP A 213 9.52 32.59 14.13
CA ASP A 213 10.26 33.44 13.18
C ASP A 213 11.69 32.94 12.97
N ALA A 214 12.33 32.46 14.04
CA ALA A 214 13.65 31.82 13.98
C ALA A 214 13.60 30.50 13.19
N GLY A 215 12.60 29.64 13.45
CA GLY A 215 12.39 28.40 12.70
C GLY A 215 12.11 28.65 11.22
N PHE A 216 11.25 29.63 10.93
CA PHE A 216 10.89 30.04 9.58
C PHE A 216 12.08 30.61 8.80
N SER A 217 12.93 31.41 9.45
CA SER A 217 14.17 31.92 8.85
C SER A 217 15.14 30.79 8.49
N GLN A 218 15.25 29.75 9.34
CA GLN A 218 16.08 28.57 9.06
C GLN A 218 15.50 27.71 7.93
N LEU A 219 14.17 27.60 7.86
CA LEU A 219 13.49 26.93 6.75
C LEU A 219 13.77 27.63 5.42
N LEU A 220 13.61 28.95 5.34
CA LEU A 220 13.92 29.70 4.12
C LEU A 220 15.40 29.54 3.71
N ALA A 221 16.33 29.52 4.67
CA ALA A 221 17.73 29.28 4.39
C ALA A 221 18.02 27.87 3.85
N SER A 222 17.18 26.88 4.19
CA SER A 222 17.29 25.49 3.69
C SER A 222 16.67 25.32 2.30
N LEU A 223 15.77 26.22 1.91
CA LEU A 223 15.12 26.27 0.60
C LEU A 223 15.92 27.06 -0.45
N ASP A 224 17.02 27.73 -0.06
CA ASP A 224 17.87 28.52 -0.94
C ASP A 224 18.76 27.63 -1.84
N PRO A 225 18.60 27.67 -3.18
CA PRO A 225 19.35 26.83 -4.12
C PRO A 225 20.87 27.01 -4.03
N GLU A 226 21.38 28.21 -3.70
CA GLU A 226 22.82 28.50 -3.67
C GLU A 226 23.54 27.76 -2.53
N LYS A 227 22.82 27.45 -1.44
CA LYS A 227 23.36 26.68 -0.30
C LYS A 227 23.21 25.17 -0.44
N GLN A 228 22.34 24.68 -1.32
CA GLN A 228 22.21 23.26 -1.64
C GLN A 228 23.36 22.73 -2.51
N SER A 229 24.12 23.62 -3.17
CA SER A 229 25.29 23.32 -4.01
C SER A 229 26.63 23.18 -3.27
N GLN A 230 26.68 23.29 -1.94
CA GLN A 230 27.88 22.89 -1.19
C GLN A 230 27.85 21.37 -0.97
N PRO A 231 28.87 20.61 -1.38
CA PRO A 231 28.87 19.17 -1.22
C PRO A 231 28.78 18.82 0.26
N SER A 232 27.69 18.15 0.64
CA SER A 232 27.70 17.31 1.82
C SER A 232 28.85 16.32 1.66
N ALA A 233 29.65 16.16 2.71
CA ALA A 233 30.83 15.31 2.70
C ALA A 233 30.51 13.94 2.05
N PRO A 234 31.45 13.37 1.26
CA PRO A 234 31.21 12.12 0.56
C PRO A 234 30.73 11.06 1.56
N LYS A 235 29.57 10.46 1.28
CA LYS A 235 29.15 9.22 1.95
C LYS A 235 30.36 8.27 1.90
N PRO A 236 30.82 7.72 3.04
CA PRO A 236 31.96 6.81 3.03
C PRO A 236 31.65 5.66 2.07
N GLU A 237 32.53 5.44 1.10
CA GLU A 237 32.50 4.26 0.24
C GLU A 237 32.33 3.02 1.13
N PRO A 238 31.46 2.05 0.75
CA PRO A 238 31.43 0.78 1.44
C PRO A 238 32.86 0.21 1.39
N PRO A 239 33.46 -0.14 2.55
CA PRO A 239 34.83 -0.61 2.55
C PRO A 239 34.91 -1.85 1.66
N ALA A 240 35.89 -1.87 0.76
CA ALA A 240 36.26 -3.05 0.00
C ALA A 240 36.28 -4.28 0.94
N PRO A 241 35.89 -5.48 0.47
CA PRO A 241 35.70 -6.64 1.32
C PRO A 241 37.03 -7.03 1.96
N LYS A 242 37.27 -6.51 3.17
CA LYS A 242 38.31 -6.97 4.05
C LYS A 242 37.76 -8.24 4.66
N THR A 243 38.39 -9.35 4.30
CA THR A 243 38.32 -10.62 4.98
C THR A 243 38.34 -10.35 6.48
N GLN A 244 37.19 -10.52 7.14
CA GLN A 244 37.09 -10.41 8.58
C GLN A 244 36.80 -11.77 9.20
N PRO A 245 37.45 -12.08 10.34
CA PRO A 245 37.43 -13.40 10.95
C PRO A 245 36.10 -13.64 11.66
N ALA A 246 35.81 -14.92 11.87
CA ALA A 246 34.65 -15.42 12.58
C ALA A 246 34.33 -14.62 13.86
N LEU A 247 33.15 -13.99 13.88
CA LEU A 247 32.45 -13.61 15.11
C LEU A 247 31.26 -14.54 15.28
N ILE A 248 31.59 -15.73 15.76
CA ILE A 248 30.75 -16.55 16.61
C ILE A 248 30.58 -15.74 17.90
N GLU A 249 29.46 -15.02 18.05
CA GLU A 249 28.86 -14.55 19.32
C GLU A 249 27.87 -13.41 19.04
N LEU A 250 26.68 -13.79 18.55
CA LEU A 250 25.40 -13.07 18.71
C LEU A 250 24.24 -13.98 18.24
N ALA A 251 24.40 -15.29 18.46
CA ALA A 251 23.53 -16.35 17.96
C ALA A 251 22.40 -16.73 18.94
N GLU A 252 22.07 -15.90 19.93
CA GLU A 252 21.23 -16.35 21.06
C GLU A 252 19.77 -15.89 21.07
N HIS A 253 19.24 -15.30 20.00
CA HIS A 253 17.78 -15.08 19.88
C HIS A 253 17.21 -15.72 18.61
N ARG A 254 17.54 -17.00 18.39
CA ARG A 254 16.82 -17.83 17.44
C ARG A 254 15.46 -18.18 18.03
N SER A 255 14.38 -17.70 17.42
CA SER A 255 13.11 -18.43 17.50
C SER A 255 13.34 -19.83 16.93
N PRO A 256 12.85 -20.91 17.56
CA PRO A 256 13.18 -22.27 17.15
C PRO A 256 12.76 -22.47 15.69
N ARG A 257 13.75 -22.67 14.80
CA ARG A 257 13.52 -23.37 13.54
C ARG A 257 13.01 -24.74 13.95
N ILE A 258 11.79 -25.08 13.56
CA ILE A 258 11.36 -26.46 13.65
C ILE A 258 12.30 -27.23 12.72
N GLU A 259 13.19 -28.07 13.27
CA GLU A 259 14.05 -28.99 12.51
C GLU A 259 13.19 -30.13 11.97
N LEU A 260 12.21 -29.81 11.13
CA LEU A 260 11.56 -30.81 10.29
C LEU A 260 12.45 -31.02 9.07
N PRO A 261 12.71 -32.27 8.65
CA PRO A 261 13.18 -32.49 7.29
C PRO A 261 12.13 -31.89 6.35
N LEU A 262 12.52 -30.85 5.62
CA LEU A 262 11.65 -30.26 4.60
C LEU A 262 11.62 -31.22 3.43
N ASP A 263 10.71 -32.19 3.47
CA ASP A 263 10.43 -33.03 2.33
C ASP A 263 10.02 -32.13 1.16
N ARG A 264 10.72 -32.28 0.05
CA ARG A 264 10.58 -31.47 -1.16
C ARG A 264 10.45 -32.37 -2.37
N ILE A 265 9.60 -31.96 -3.31
CA ILE A 265 9.45 -32.61 -4.60
C ILE A 265 9.56 -31.59 -5.72
N ILE A 266 9.96 -32.07 -6.89
CA ILE A 266 9.79 -31.34 -8.15
C ILE A 266 8.52 -31.86 -8.79
N TRP A 267 7.52 -31.00 -8.95
CA TRP A 267 6.24 -31.40 -9.50
C TRP A 267 6.37 -31.75 -10.99
N PRO A 268 5.99 -32.96 -11.44
CA PRO A 268 6.33 -33.43 -12.78
C PRO A 268 5.75 -32.60 -13.94
N LYS A 269 4.59 -31.96 -13.73
CA LYS A 269 3.87 -31.26 -14.81
C LYS A 269 4.42 -29.87 -15.13
N ASP A 270 4.83 -29.10 -14.13
CA ASP A 270 5.32 -27.72 -14.30
C ASP A 270 6.78 -27.54 -13.88
N GLY A 271 7.41 -28.59 -13.32
CA GLY A 271 8.79 -28.57 -12.86
C GLY A 271 9.02 -27.73 -11.61
N LYS A 272 7.96 -27.34 -10.91
CA LYS A 272 8.04 -26.44 -9.76
C LYS A 272 8.32 -27.19 -8.46
N GLU A 273 9.19 -26.64 -7.61
CA GLU A 273 9.47 -27.20 -6.29
C GLU A 273 8.29 -26.99 -5.34
N MET A 274 7.87 -28.06 -4.67
CA MET A 274 6.84 -28.03 -3.63
C MET A 274 7.42 -28.55 -2.32
N VAL A 275 6.94 -28.00 -1.21
CA VAL A 275 7.29 -28.40 0.15
C VAL A 275 6.13 -29.15 0.80
N LEU A 276 6.44 -30.17 1.61
CA LEU A 276 5.46 -30.89 2.39
C LEU A 276 5.06 -30.08 3.62
N VAL A 277 3.76 -29.84 3.78
CA VAL A 277 3.18 -29.39 5.05
C VAL A 277 2.58 -30.62 5.72
N PRO A 278 3.07 -31.04 6.90
CA PRO A 278 2.64 -32.27 7.55
C PRO A 278 1.20 -32.17 8.05
N ALA A 279 0.53 -33.32 8.13
CA ALA A 279 -0.76 -33.44 8.79
C ALA A 279 -0.66 -32.98 10.25
N GLY A 280 -1.74 -32.39 10.77
CA GLY A 280 -1.77 -32.00 12.19
C GLY A 280 -2.60 -30.76 12.48
N GLU A 281 -2.76 -30.52 13.77
CA GLU A 281 -3.43 -29.34 14.31
C GLU A 281 -2.60 -28.06 14.09
N PHE A 282 -3.28 -26.96 13.81
CA PHE A 282 -2.71 -25.62 13.81
C PHE A 282 -3.75 -24.60 14.25
N TYR A 283 -3.32 -23.37 14.45
CA TYR A 283 -4.22 -22.26 14.78
C TYR A 283 -4.51 -21.47 13.51
N PHE A 284 -5.77 -21.08 13.29
CA PHE A 284 -6.23 -20.38 12.09
C PHE A 284 -6.90 -19.04 12.45
N GLY A 285 -6.69 -18.04 11.60
CA GLY A 285 -7.37 -16.75 11.66
C GLY A 285 -6.94 -15.87 12.84
N ARG A 286 -7.56 -14.68 12.95
CA ARG A 286 -7.27 -13.69 14.00
C ARG A 286 -7.60 -14.18 15.40
N ASN A 287 -8.57 -15.07 15.53
CA ASN A 287 -9.00 -15.64 16.81
C ASN A 287 -8.18 -16.87 17.25
N ASN A 288 -7.22 -17.33 16.43
CA ASN A 288 -6.47 -18.57 16.66
C ASN A 288 -7.39 -19.76 16.94
N GLU A 289 -8.33 -20.01 16.03
CA GLU A 289 -9.21 -21.17 16.08
C GLU A 289 -8.39 -22.43 15.79
N LYS A 290 -8.56 -23.49 16.59
CA LYS A 290 -7.87 -24.76 16.34
C LYS A 290 -8.50 -25.47 15.16
N GLU A 291 -7.66 -25.88 14.23
CA GLU A 291 -8.05 -26.54 12.99
C GLU A 291 -7.12 -27.71 12.72
N PHE A 292 -7.61 -28.75 12.06
CA PHE A 292 -6.81 -29.89 11.61
C PHE A 292 -6.78 -29.92 10.08
N LEU A 293 -5.61 -30.14 9.51
CA LEU A 293 -5.43 -30.41 8.08
C LEU A 293 -4.59 -31.67 7.91
N GLU A 294 -4.98 -32.50 6.94
CA GLU A 294 -4.14 -33.57 6.40
C GLU A 294 -2.85 -33.00 5.80
N SER A 295 -1.89 -33.88 5.49
CA SER A 295 -0.66 -33.47 4.81
C SER A 295 -0.94 -33.05 3.37
N PHE A 296 -0.23 -32.03 2.90
CA PHE A 296 -0.34 -31.54 1.53
C PHE A 296 1.00 -30.98 1.05
N TRP A 297 1.19 -30.99 -0.25
CA TRP A 297 2.26 -30.27 -0.94
C TRP A 297 1.81 -28.85 -1.23
N ILE A 298 2.68 -27.86 -1.06
CA ILE A 298 2.44 -26.49 -1.51
C ILE A 298 3.67 -25.95 -2.25
N ASP A 299 3.43 -25.15 -3.28
CA ASP A 299 4.47 -24.47 -4.04
C ASP A 299 5.34 -23.63 -3.09
N ARG A 300 6.66 -23.80 -3.24
CA ARG A 300 7.62 -23.12 -2.38
C ARG A 300 7.65 -21.61 -2.59
N TRP A 301 7.34 -21.12 -3.79
CA TRP A 301 7.25 -19.70 -4.15
C TRP A 301 6.01 -19.43 -5.02
N PRO A 302 5.54 -18.17 -5.14
CA PRO A 302 4.46 -17.80 -6.06
C PRO A 302 4.76 -18.23 -7.50
N VAL A 303 3.74 -18.41 -8.35
CA VAL A 303 3.96 -18.69 -9.78
C VAL A 303 4.68 -17.50 -10.42
N THR A 304 5.78 -17.75 -11.14
CA THR A 304 6.56 -16.69 -11.80
C THR A 304 6.04 -16.36 -13.20
N ASN A 305 6.46 -15.22 -13.76
CA ASN A 305 6.16 -14.88 -15.16
C ASN A 305 6.71 -15.95 -16.13
N GLU A 306 7.91 -16.49 -15.92
CA GLU A 306 8.46 -17.56 -16.77
C GLU A 306 7.66 -18.87 -16.68
N GLU A 307 7.23 -19.26 -15.48
CA GLU A 307 6.39 -20.44 -15.28
C GLU A 307 5.02 -20.25 -15.96
N TYR A 308 4.41 -19.06 -15.81
CA TYR A 308 3.15 -18.72 -16.45
C TYR A 308 3.25 -18.65 -17.98
N GLU A 309 4.40 -18.21 -18.52
CA GLU A 309 4.66 -18.19 -19.97
C GLU A 309 4.57 -19.60 -20.58
N LYS A 310 5.05 -20.64 -19.88
CA LYS A 310 4.94 -22.04 -20.32
C LYS A 310 3.48 -22.48 -20.46
N PHE A 311 2.64 -22.10 -19.50
CA PHE A 311 1.20 -22.38 -19.52
C PHE A 311 0.52 -21.74 -20.74
N ILE A 312 0.66 -20.42 -20.91
CA ILE A 312 -0.04 -19.70 -21.99
C ILE A 312 0.44 -20.15 -23.38
N THR A 313 1.73 -20.48 -23.52
CA THR A 313 2.31 -21.00 -24.77
C THR A 313 1.74 -22.38 -25.12
N SER A 314 1.48 -23.22 -24.12
CA SER A 314 0.96 -24.58 -24.34
C SER A 314 -0.55 -24.63 -24.65
N LYS A 315 -1.33 -23.64 -24.18
CA LYS A 315 -2.81 -23.65 -24.25
C LYS A 315 -3.41 -22.54 -25.12
N GLY A 316 -2.62 -21.57 -25.59
CA GLY A 316 -3.09 -20.45 -26.40
C GLY A 316 -3.86 -19.39 -25.61
N TYR A 317 -3.59 -19.26 -24.30
CA TYR A 317 -4.17 -18.19 -23.48
C TYR A 317 -3.56 -16.84 -23.82
N SER A 318 -4.31 -15.76 -23.59
CA SER A 318 -3.78 -14.40 -23.71
C SER A 318 -2.73 -14.13 -22.62
N PRO A 319 -1.61 -13.49 -22.96
CA PRO A 319 -0.67 -13.04 -21.94
C PRO A 319 -1.30 -11.93 -21.08
N PRO A 320 -0.81 -11.74 -19.83
CA PRO A 320 -1.16 -10.58 -19.01
C PRO A 320 -0.98 -9.27 -19.77
N ASP A 321 -1.86 -8.29 -19.55
CA ASP A 321 -1.89 -7.07 -20.38
C ASP A 321 -0.59 -6.27 -20.35
N HIS A 322 0.09 -6.25 -19.21
CA HIS A 322 1.39 -5.58 -19.06
C HIS A 322 2.53 -6.23 -19.86
N TRP A 323 2.34 -7.45 -20.40
CA TRP A 323 3.30 -8.08 -21.31
C TRP A 323 3.05 -7.71 -22.77
N ARG A 324 1.81 -7.32 -23.12
CA ARG A 324 1.42 -7.10 -24.51
C ARG A 324 2.23 -5.96 -25.13
N GLY A 325 2.84 -6.24 -26.29
CA GLY A 325 3.68 -5.27 -27.01
C GLY A 325 5.04 -4.99 -26.35
N GLN A 326 5.37 -5.65 -25.23
CA GLN A 326 6.67 -5.44 -24.57
C GLN A 326 7.80 -6.17 -25.31
N PRO A 327 8.97 -5.55 -25.46
CA PRO A 327 10.17 -6.20 -25.98
C PRO A 327 10.61 -7.41 -25.12
N ARG A 328 11.16 -8.45 -25.75
CA ARG A 328 11.58 -9.69 -25.06
C ARG A 328 12.61 -9.47 -23.95
N ASN A 329 13.48 -8.46 -24.09
CA ASN A 329 14.43 -8.07 -23.05
C ASN A 329 13.75 -7.47 -21.81
N VAL A 330 12.59 -6.84 -21.93
CA VAL A 330 11.78 -6.37 -20.79
C VAL A 330 11.17 -7.56 -20.07
N LEU A 331 10.54 -8.48 -20.82
CA LEU A 331 9.95 -9.70 -20.25
C LEU A 331 10.98 -10.56 -19.51
N ARG A 332 12.20 -10.67 -20.04
CA ARG A 332 13.31 -11.37 -19.37
C ARG A 332 13.68 -10.77 -18.00
N LYS A 333 13.56 -9.45 -17.81
CA LYS A 333 13.88 -8.81 -16.52
C LYS A 333 12.88 -9.19 -15.44
N ILE A 334 11.63 -9.48 -15.82
CA ILE A 334 10.56 -9.85 -14.89
C ILE A 334 10.31 -11.37 -14.84
N ALA A 335 11.07 -12.17 -15.58
CA ALA A 335 10.85 -13.62 -15.72
C ALA A 335 10.72 -14.34 -14.36
N ASN A 336 11.56 -13.98 -13.39
CA ASN A 336 11.57 -14.55 -12.03
C ASN A 336 10.76 -13.76 -11.01
N HIS A 337 10.00 -12.75 -11.43
CA HIS A 337 9.03 -12.09 -10.55
C HIS A 337 7.73 -12.90 -10.51
N PRO A 338 6.96 -12.82 -9.42
CA PRO A 338 5.60 -13.35 -9.38
C PRO A 338 4.76 -12.82 -10.56
N VAL A 339 3.97 -13.69 -11.18
CA VAL A 339 3.00 -13.27 -12.18
C VAL A 339 1.86 -12.50 -11.49
N VAL A 340 1.51 -11.36 -12.08
CA VAL A 340 0.42 -10.48 -11.64
C VAL A 340 -0.43 -10.08 -12.85
N MET A 341 -1.46 -9.24 -12.64
CA MET A 341 -2.42 -8.86 -13.69
C MET A 341 -3.14 -10.07 -14.28
N ILE A 342 -3.49 -11.02 -13.41
CA ILE A 342 -4.26 -12.21 -13.71
C ILE A 342 -5.51 -12.26 -12.80
N SER A 343 -6.61 -12.78 -13.33
CA SER A 343 -7.84 -12.98 -12.57
C SER A 343 -7.77 -14.27 -11.76
N TRP A 344 -8.73 -14.46 -10.85
CA TRP A 344 -8.84 -15.72 -10.12
C TRP A 344 -9.07 -16.92 -11.07
N TYR A 345 -9.81 -16.71 -12.16
CA TYR A 345 -10.08 -17.74 -13.16
C TYR A 345 -8.84 -18.11 -13.98
N ASP A 346 -7.94 -17.16 -14.20
CA ASP A 346 -6.65 -17.42 -14.84
C ASP A 346 -5.75 -18.28 -13.94
N ALA A 347 -5.71 -17.96 -12.64
CA ALA A 347 -5.00 -18.76 -11.64
C ALA A 347 -5.58 -20.19 -11.55
N GLN A 348 -6.91 -20.31 -11.57
CA GLN A 348 -7.59 -21.61 -11.60
C GLN A 348 -7.25 -22.41 -12.86
N SER A 349 -7.24 -21.76 -14.03
CA SER A 349 -6.89 -22.42 -15.30
C SER A 349 -5.44 -22.93 -15.30
N TYR A 350 -4.50 -22.17 -14.73
CA TYR A 350 -3.13 -22.62 -14.53
C TYR A 350 -3.05 -23.80 -13.54
N ALA A 351 -3.85 -23.78 -12.46
CA ALA A 351 -3.92 -24.89 -11.50
C ALA A 351 -4.37 -26.19 -12.17
N GLU A 352 -5.43 -26.14 -12.98
CA GLU A 352 -5.93 -27.29 -13.74
C GLU A 352 -4.89 -27.82 -14.74
N TRP A 353 -4.20 -26.93 -15.45
CA TRP A 353 -3.13 -27.29 -16.38
C TRP A 353 -1.97 -28.00 -15.69
N SER A 354 -1.48 -27.42 -14.59
CA SER A 354 -0.39 -27.99 -13.78
C SER A 354 -0.82 -29.22 -12.98
N GLY A 355 -2.12 -29.56 -12.93
CA GLY A 355 -2.65 -30.68 -12.16
C GLY A 355 -2.61 -30.46 -10.65
N LYS A 356 -2.70 -29.20 -10.21
CA LYS A 356 -2.68 -28.75 -8.82
C LYS A 356 -3.98 -28.01 -8.49
N LEU A 357 -4.09 -27.45 -7.29
CA LEU A 357 -5.23 -26.70 -6.79
C LEU A 357 -4.79 -25.35 -6.21
N LEU A 358 -5.67 -24.34 -6.25
CA LEU A 358 -5.48 -23.16 -5.41
C LEU A 358 -5.64 -23.55 -3.92
N PRO A 359 -4.75 -23.12 -3.02
CA PRO A 359 -4.87 -23.41 -1.61
C PRO A 359 -6.12 -22.76 -1.04
N SER A 360 -6.73 -23.39 -0.05
CA SER A 360 -7.68 -22.66 0.81
C SER A 360 -6.90 -21.74 1.75
N GLN A 361 -7.57 -20.76 2.35
CA GLN A 361 -7.00 -19.89 3.38
C GLN A 361 -6.35 -20.71 4.51
N LYS A 362 -6.95 -21.83 4.90
CA LYS A 362 -6.42 -22.72 5.95
C LYS A 362 -5.11 -23.38 5.51
N HIS A 363 -5.06 -23.93 4.29
CA HIS A 363 -3.83 -24.51 3.74
C HIS A 363 -2.71 -23.47 3.61
N TRP A 364 -3.04 -22.32 3.04
CA TRP A 364 -2.10 -21.22 2.85
C TRP A 364 -1.56 -20.71 4.19
N GLU A 365 -2.43 -20.49 5.17
CA GLU A 365 -2.05 -19.97 6.49
C GLU A 365 -1.24 -20.99 7.29
N LYS A 366 -1.59 -22.28 7.25
CA LYS A 366 -0.75 -23.33 7.86
C LYS A 366 0.64 -23.32 7.23
N ALA A 367 0.74 -23.28 5.90
CA ALA A 367 2.02 -23.22 5.20
C ALA A 367 2.88 -22.00 5.57
N ALA A 368 2.25 -20.85 5.82
CA ALA A 368 2.93 -19.62 6.22
C ALA A 368 3.33 -19.60 7.71
N ARG A 369 2.44 -20.09 8.58
CA ARG A 369 2.48 -19.87 10.03
C ARG A 369 3.10 -21.03 10.81
N GLY A 370 2.98 -22.25 10.31
CA GLY A 370 3.20 -23.42 11.16
C GLY A 370 2.14 -23.54 12.26
N THR A 371 2.53 -24.04 13.43
CA THR A 371 1.63 -24.43 14.51
C THR A 371 1.73 -23.55 15.77
N ASP A 372 2.62 -22.55 15.79
CA ASP A 372 2.96 -21.76 16.99
C ASP A 372 2.30 -20.37 17.05
N SER A 373 1.39 -20.07 16.12
CA SER A 373 0.65 -18.80 16.06
C SER A 373 1.49 -17.55 15.81
N ARG A 374 2.70 -17.66 15.23
CA ARG A 374 3.51 -16.51 14.81
C ARG A 374 2.76 -15.50 13.92
N GLN A 375 3.14 -14.23 14.03
CA GLN A 375 2.54 -13.12 13.26
C GLN A 375 3.01 -13.09 11.80
N TYR A 376 4.28 -13.39 11.58
CA TYR A 376 4.95 -13.42 10.27
C TYR A 376 5.60 -14.78 10.01
N PRO A 377 5.93 -15.12 8.76
CA PRO A 377 6.53 -16.42 8.42
C PRO A 377 7.80 -16.72 9.24
N TRP A 378 8.62 -15.69 9.46
CA TRP A 378 9.86 -15.75 10.22
C TRP A 378 9.71 -15.64 11.74
N GLY A 379 8.51 -15.37 12.26
CA GLY A 379 8.27 -15.25 13.70
C GLY A 379 7.41 -14.03 14.08
N ASN A 380 7.70 -13.45 15.25
CA ASN A 380 6.97 -12.29 15.78
C ASN A 380 7.76 -10.99 15.69
N ASP A 381 8.98 -11.04 15.19
CA ASP A 381 9.79 -9.85 14.96
C ASP A 381 9.20 -9.03 13.82
N MET A 382 9.23 -7.71 14.00
CA MET A 382 8.72 -6.78 12.98
C MET A 382 9.43 -6.99 11.64
N PRO A 383 8.71 -6.86 10.51
CA PRO A 383 9.29 -6.99 9.19
C PRO A 383 10.43 -5.99 8.98
N THR A 384 11.47 -6.47 8.31
CA THR A 384 12.57 -5.65 7.78
C THR A 384 12.76 -5.93 6.30
N GLU A 385 13.57 -5.10 5.63
CA GLU A 385 13.99 -5.32 4.24
C GLU A 385 14.65 -6.68 3.98
N LYS A 386 15.13 -7.37 5.03
CA LYS A 386 15.70 -8.72 4.90
C LYS A 386 14.63 -9.81 4.80
N ASN A 387 13.41 -9.54 5.27
CA ASN A 387 12.38 -10.55 5.42
C ASN A 387 11.41 -10.60 4.24
N CYS A 388 11.07 -9.44 3.66
CA CYS A 388 10.09 -9.38 2.58
C CYS A 388 10.09 -8.04 1.83
N ASN A 389 9.41 -8.02 0.69
CA ASN A 389 9.05 -6.80 -0.05
C ASN A 389 7.66 -6.31 0.37
N TYR A 390 7.56 -5.15 1.00
CA TYR A 390 6.29 -4.58 1.44
C TYR A 390 6.40 -3.04 1.47
N ALA A 391 5.28 -2.35 1.75
CA ALA A 391 5.28 -0.89 1.95
C ALA A 391 5.93 -0.07 0.82
N ARG A 392 5.88 -0.58 -0.42
CA ARG A 392 6.42 0.00 -1.65
C ARG A 392 7.94 0.14 -1.72
N HIS A 393 8.70 -0.47 -0.81
CA HIS A 393 10.16 -0.32 -0.72
C HIS A 393 10.93 -0.54 -2.03
N MET A 394 10.40 -1.36 -2.95
CA MET A 394 11.05 -1.71 -4.23
C MET A 394 10.29 -1.19 -5.46
N GLY A 395 9.25 -0.37 -5.29
CA GLY A 395 8.43 0.19 -6.38
C GLY A 395 7.55 -0.83 -7.14
N GLY A 396 7.71 -2.12 -6.88
CA GLY A 396 6.97 -3.21 -7.52
C GLY A 396 7.37 -4.56 -6.93
N THR A 397 6.99 -5.65 -7.60
CA THR A 397 7.40 -6.99 -7.19
C THR A 397 8.92 -7.15 -7.28
N THR A 398 9.48 -8.06 -6.49
CA THR A 398 10.87 -8.50 -6.58
C THR A 398 10.96 -9.93 -7.04
N ILE A 399 12.15 -10.35 -7.49
CA ILE A 399 12.41 -11.75 -7.83
C ILE A 399 12.05 -12.65 -6.64
N ILE A 400 11.49 -13.82 -6.94
CA ILE A 400 11.17 -14.82 -5.92
C ILE A 400 12.40 -15.19 -5.08
N GLY A 401 12.19 -15.43 -3.79
CA GLY A 401 13.24 -15.90 -2.89
C GLY A 401 14.36 -14.88 -2.58
N ALA A 402 14.22 -13.61 -2.98
CA ALA A 402 15.18 -12.54 -2.67
C ALA A 402 15.44 -12.37 -1.16
N TYR A 403 14.48 -12.78 -0.33
CA TYR A 403 14.51 -12.65 1.13
C TYR A 403 14.80 -13.97 1.85
N SER A 404 15.03 -15.05 1.11
CA SER A 404 15.41 -16.33 1.70
C SER A 404 16.85 -16.27 2.23
N PRO A 405 17.15 -16.86 3.41
CA PRO A 405 16.26 -17.67 4.25
C PRO A 405 15.54 -16.88 5.37
N TYR A 406 15.69 -15.56 5.41
CA TYR A 406 15.20 -14.72 6.52
C TYR A 406 13.70 -14.44 6.45
N GLY A 407 13.10 -14.55 5.27
CA GLY A 407 11.67 -14.43 5.03
C GLY A 407 10.89 -15.76 5.01
N ASP A 408 11.59 -16.88 5.12
CA ASP A 408 11.00 -18.20 4.90
C ASP A 408 10.00 -18.55 6.01
N SER A 409 8.92 -19.24 5.62
CA SER A 409 8.01 -19.89 6.55
C SER A 409 8.70 -21.05 7.29
N PRO A 410 8.13 -21.55 8.41
CA PRO A 410 8.71 -22.71 9.10
C PRO A 410 8.73 -23.99 8.24
N TYR A 411 7.94 -24.06 7.17
CA TYR A 411 7.96 -25.14 6.19
C TYR A 411 8.79 -24.80 4.93
N GLY A 412 9.53 -23.68 4.94
CA GLY A 412 10.45 -23.30 3.87
C GLY A 412 9.79 -22.64 2.64
N CYS A 413 8.55 -22.17 2.76
CA CYS A 413 7.89 -21.37 1.72
C CYS A 413 8.45 -19.95 1.71
N PHE A 414 8.77 -19.46 0.51
CA PHE A 414 9.23 -18.09 0.25
C PHE A 414 8.06 -17.15 0.06
N ASP A 415 8.30 -15.86 0.32
CA ASP A 415 7.43 -14.76 -0.05
C ASP A 415 5.98 -14.95 0.43
N MET A 416 5.79 -15.59 1.59
CA MET A 416 4.46 -15.76 2.19
C MET A 416 3.93 -14.44 2.77
N SER A 417 4.81 -13.48 3.05
CA SER A 417 4.42 -12.11 3.43
C SER A 417 5.01 -11.13 2.43
N GLY A 418 4.17 -10.22 1.92
CA GLY A 418 4.57 -9.21 0.94
C GLY A 418 4.72 -9.76 -0.49
N ASN A 419 5.40 -8.99 -1.34
CA ASN A 419 5.57 -9.18 -2.78
C ASN A 419 4.24 -9.15 -3.56
N VAL A 420 3.37 -10.14 -3.41
CA VAL A 420 2.03 -10.18 -4.01
C VAL A 420 0.99 -10.79 -3.06
N TRP A 421 -0.22 -10.24 -3.08
CA TRP A 421 -1.40 -10.95 -2.59
C TRP A 421 -1.58 -12.23 -3.38
N GLU A 422 -2.03 -13.31 -2.74
CA GLU A 422 -2.17 -14.59 -3.41
C GLU A 422 -3.60 -15.10 -3.39
N TRP A 423 -4.13 -15.42 -4.57
CA TRP A 423 -5.45 -16.03 -4.72
C TRP A 423 -5.59 -17.34 -3.93
N THR A 424 -6.69 -17.46 -3.19
CA THR A 424 -7.12 -18.71 -2.54
C THR A 424 -8.39 -19.26 -3.19
N SER A 425 -8.76 -20.51 -2.88
CA SER A 425 -10.01 -21.11 -3.35
C SER A 425 -11.26 -20.59 -2.62
N ASN A 426 -11.10 -19.83 -1.53
CA ASN A 426 -12.22 -19.36 -0.71
C ASN A 426 -13.00 -18.24 -1.38
N LYS A 427 -14.33 -18.34 -1.34
CA LYS A 427 -15.25 -17.23 -1.66
C LYS A 427 -15.13 -16.13 -0.61
N GLY A 428 -15.25 -14.89 -1.05
CA GLY A 428 -15.42 -13.74 -0.16
C GLY A 428 -16.86 -13.63 0.35
N GLU A 429 -17.16 -12.52 1.01
CA GLU A 429 -18.51 -12.17 1.48
C GLU A 429 -19.48 -12.11 0.31
N ASN A 430 -19.08 -11.49 -0.80
CA ASN A 430 -19.85 -11.52 -2.04
C ASN A 430 -19.46 -12.71 -2.93
N ALA A 431 -20.44 -13.29 -3.62
CA ALA A 431 -20.23 -14.46 -4.47
C ALA A 431 -19.21 -14.24 -5.61
N TRP A 432 -19.05 -13.00 -6.07
CA TRP A 432 -18.09 -12.58 -7.09
C TRP A 432 -16.69 -12.26 -6.54
N GLU A 433 -16.48 -12.35 -5.24
CA GLU A 433 -15.19 -12.10 -4.60
C GLU A 433 -14.49 -13.41 -4.22
N ARG A 434 -13.16 -13.33 -4.16
CA ARG A 434 -12.29 -14.40 -3.69
C ARG A 434 -11.29 -13.83 -2.70
N VAL A 435 -10.99 -14.63 -1.70
CA VAL A 435 -10.06 -14.22 -0.65
C VAL A 435 -8.63 -14.37 -1.14
N THR A 436 -7.82 -13.37 -0.83
CA THR A 436 -6.37 -13.37 -1.03
C THR A 436 -5.64 -13.28 0.30
N LYS A 437 -4.39 -13.75 0.35
CA LYS A 437 -3.56 -13.81 1.56
C LYS A 437 -2.16 -13.24 1.33
N GLY A 438 -1.47 -12.89 2.40
CA GLY A 438 -0.02 -12.58 2.42
C GLY A 438 0.38 -11.12 2.26
N GLY A 439 -0.51 -10.25 1.77
CA GLY A 439 -0.13 -8.87 1.46
C GLY A 439 0.71 -8.76 0.19
N SER A 440 0.83 -7.56 -0.35
CA SER A 440 1.63 -7.26 -1.53
C SER A 440 2.84 -6.38 -1.20
N CYS A 441 3.72 -6.16 -2.19
CA CYS A 441 4.76 -5.16 -2.13
C CYS A 441 4.23 -3.74 -1.86
N PHE A 442 2.93 -3.46 -2.03
CA PHE A 442 2.32 -2.16 -1.71
C PHE A 442 1.61 -2.13 -0.36
N SER A 443 1.55 -3.26 0.35
CA SER A 443 0.76 -3.42 1.57
C SER A 443 1.57 -3.01 2.80
N LEU A 444 0.96 -2.23 3.70
CA LEU A 444 1.53 -1.92 5.02
C LEU A 444 1.24 -3.02 6.05
N ARG A 445 0.21 -3.83 5.79
CA ARG A 445 -0.17 -5.00 6.59
C ARG A 445 0.17 -6.25 5.81
N ILE A 446 1.06 -7.04 6.38
CA ILE A 446 1.63 -8.25 5.77
C ILE A 446 1.67 -9.41 6.78
N GLU A 447 0.98 -9.26 7.91
CA GLU A 447 0.81 -10.34 8.87
C GLU A 447 0.09 -11.51 8.21
N ILE A 448 0.49 -12.74 8.54
CA ILE A 448 -0.03 -13.96 7.90
C ILE A 448 -1.56 -14.02 7.94
N ARG A 449 -2.16 -13.52 9.03
CA ARG A 449 -3.59 -13.60 9.29
C ARG A 449 -4.40 -12.62 8.45
N GLU A 450 -3.77 -11.60 7.88
CA GLU A 450 -4.46 -10.63 7.03
C GLU A 450 -4.95 -11.31 5.74
N CYS A 451 -6.12 -10.88 5.32
CA CYS A 451 -6.72 -11.28 4.07
C CYS A 451 -7.38 -10.07 3.43
N PHE A 452 -7.55 -10.12 2.11
CA PHE A 452 -8.28 -9.12 1.37
C PHE A 452 -9.16 -9.80 0.33
N GLU A 453 -10.35 -9.28 0.11
CA GLU A 453 -11.31 -9.82 -0.85
C GLU A 453 -11.20 -9.04 -2.16
N PHE A 454 -10.84 -9.74 -3.23
CA PHE A 454 -10.76 -9.15 -4.55
C PHE A 454 -11.87 -9.69 -5.44
N ASN A 455 -12.38 -8.83 -6.33
CA ASN A 455 -13.30 -9.25 -7.38
C ASN A 455 -12.63 -10.30 -8.27
N SER A 456 -13.19 -11.50 -8.31
CA SER A 456 -12.63 -12.67 -8.99
C SER A 456 -12.40 -12.51 -10.50
N LYS A 457 -13.10 -11.56 -11.13
CA LYS A 457 -12.96 -11.26 -12.57
C LYS A 457 -11.97 -10.14 -12.87
N ARG A 458 -11.56 -9.37 -11.86
CA ARG A 458 -10.62 -8.26 -12.05
C ARG A 458 -9.19 -8.75 -11.94
N VAL A 459 -8.32 -8.07 -12.67
CA VAL A 459 -6.87 -8.27 -12.61
C VAL A 459 -6.26 -7.14 -11.76
N SER A 460 -5.13 -7.42 -11.13
CA SER A 460 -4.40 -6.43 -10.32
C SER A 460 -2.91 -6.66 -10.41
N ALA A 461 -2.14 -5.57 -10.45
CA ALA A 461 -0.67 -5.61 -10.42
C ALA A 461 -0.11 -6.09 -9.07
N GLN A 462 -0.98 -6.30 -8.09
CA GLN A 462 -0.59 -6.69 -6.73
C GLN A 462 -0.99 -8.12 -6.38
N VAL A 463 -1.70 -8.82 -7.27
CA VAL A 463 -2.30 -10.12 -6.97
C VAL A 463 -1.73 -11.18 -7.92
N GLY A 464 -1.03 -12.15 -7.35
CA GLY A 464 -0.57 -13.37 -7.99
C GLY A 464 -1.19 -14.58 -7.31
N PHE A 465 -0.49 -15.72 -7.32
CA PHE A 465 -0.97 -16.95 -6.71
C PHE A 465 0.16 -17.97 -6.51
N ARG A 466 -0.09 -18.96 -5.65
CA ARG A 466 0.66 -20.21 -5.54
C ARG A 466 -0.30 -21.38 -5.46
N LEU A 467 0.18 -22.59 -5.69
CA LEU A 467 -0.66 -23.78 -5.75
C LEU A 467 -0.29 -24.84 -4.71
N MET A 468 -1.21 -25.76 -4.49
CA MET A 468 -1.05 -26.91 -3.63
C MET A 468 -1.51 -28.20 -4.30
N SER A 469 -1.13 -29.34 -3.74
CA SER A 469 -1.67 -30.66 -4.08
C SER A 469 -1.85 -31.47 -2.79
N PRO A 470 -2.90 -32.29 -2.67
CA PRO A 470 -2.91 -33.39 -1.69
C PRO A 470 -1.68 -34.30 -1.87
N VAL A 471 -1.27 -34.98 -0.79
CA VAL A 471 -0.18 -35.99 -0.80
C VAL A 471 -0.58 -37.26 -1.53
#